data_AF-A0A7V9BTD7-F1
#
_entry.id   AF-A0A7V9BTD7-F1
#
_cell.length_a   1.000
_cell.length_b   1.000
_cell.length_c   1.000
_cell.angle_alpha   90.00
_cell.angle_beta   90.00
_cell.angle_gamma   90.00
#
_symmetry.space_group_name_H-M   'P 1'
#
loop_
_entity.id
_entity.type
_entity.pdbx_description
1 polymer ?
#
loop_
_entity_poly.entity_id
_entity_poly.type
_entity_poly.pdbx_seq_one_letter_code
_entity_poly.pdbx_strand_id
1 'polypeptide(L)'
;MGDDRAAGLELLKTATLIDFEIIETDLAPEGSMKGILQFTEAEDVEWGGLAFVFAIAVISFNEVRPAGHSDIAYAGDDDEFTVGDLVEHFRFGHGRLHIYLDYVRGRLVKTDIDVYKDGKVVIQTVNRGQSLGRPLDLMKGKRPVDSAEFEN
;
A
#
# COMPACT_ATOMS: atom_id res chain seq x y z
N MET A 1 -20.63 4.83 -6.34
CA MET A 1 -20.06 3.50 -6.67
C MET A 1 -19.44 3.47 -8.07
N GLY A 2 -20.12 3.92 -9.14
CA GLY A 2 -19.50 3.98 -10.49
C GLY A 2 -18.34 4.98 -10.63
N ASP A 3 -18.42 6.13 -9.97
CA ASP A 3 -17.39 7.18 -10.02
C ASP A 3 -16.12 6.82 -9.22
N ASP A 4 -16.31 6.21 -8.05
CA ASP A 4 -15.20 5.78 -7.17
C ASP A 4 -14.31 4.72 -7.85
N ARG A 5 -14.91 3.70 -8.47
CA ARG A 5 -14.16 2.65 -9.17
C ARG A 5 -13.39 3.21 -10.37
N ALA A 6 -13.97 4.16 -11.10
CA ALA A 6 -13.30 4.82 -12.21
C ALA A 6 -12.11 5.66 -11.73
N ALA A 7 -12.30 6.45 -10.67
CA ALA A 7 -11.23 7.21 -10.03
C ALA A 7 -10.10 6.30 -9.51
N GLY A 8 -10.45 5.19 -8.86
CA GLY A 8 -9.48 4.20 -8.39
C GLY A 8 -8.66 3.60 -9.54
N LEU A 9 -9.30 3.29 -10.67
CA LEU A 9 -8.58 2.80 -11.85
C LEU A 9 -7.61 3.85 -12.42
N GLU A 10 -7.99 5.12 -12.47
CA GLU A 10 -7.09 6.19 -12.92
C GLU A 10 -5.92 6.40 -11.96
N LEU A 11 -6.14 6.30 -10.65
CA LEU A 11 -5.06 6.30 -9.66
C LEU A 11 -4.10 5.12 -9.86
N LEU A 12 -4.62 3.91 -10.07
CA LEU A 12 -3.77 2.74 -10.34
C LEU A 12 -2.93 2.92 -11.61
N LYS A 13 -3.51 3.43 -12.71
CA LYS A 13 -2.76 3.74 -13.94
C LYS A 13 -1.67 4.76 -13.67
N THR A 14 -2.00 5.85 -12.97
CA THR A 14 -1.04 6.90 -12.60
C THR A 14 0.10 6.34 -11.76
N ALA A 15 -0.20 5.43 -10.82
CA ALA A 15 0.79 4.82 -9.95
C ALA A 15 1.85 4.01 -10.71
N THR A 16 1.48 3.42 -11.87
CA THR A 16 2.43 2.68 -12.73
C THR A 16 3.45 3.55 -13.46
N LEU A 17 3.24 4.87 -13.45
CA LEU A 17 4.15 5.83 -14.08
C LEU A 17 5.22 6.34 -13.11
N ILE A 18 5.16 5.94 -11.83
CA ILE A 18 6.03 6.46 -10.78
C ILE A 18 7.21 5.51 -10.62
N ASP A 19 8.39 6.01 -10.93
CA ASP A 19 9.65 5.30 -10.73
C ASP A 19 10.23 5.60 -9.33
N PHE A 20 10.78 4.58 -8.69
CA PHE A 20 11.34 4.70 -7.35
C PHE A 20 12.45 3.69 -7.05
N GLU A 21 13.36 4.12 -6.19
CA GLU A 21 14.42 3.31 -5.63
C GLU A 21 14.07 2.86 -4.21
N ILE A 22 14.47 1.63 -3.87
CA ILE A 22 14.39 1.14 -2.50
C ILE A 22 15.74 1.49 -1.87
N ILE A 23 15.73 2.39 -0.91
CA ILE A 23 16.94 2.87 -0.24
C ILE A 23 17.30 1.93 0.91
N GLU A 24 16.29 1.52 1.68
CA GLU A 24 16.48 0.68 2.86
C GLU A 24 15.25 -0.20 3.08
N THR A 25 15.46 -1.39 3.61
CA THR A 25 14.37 -2.26 4.08
C THR A 25 14.84 -2.95 5.35
N ASP A 26 14.14 -2.67 6.44
CA ASP A 26 14.44 -3.19 7.76
C ASP A 26 13.35 -4.12 8.25
N LEU A 27 13.78 -5.25 8.83
CA LEU A 27 12.91 -6.04 9.69
C LEU A 27 12.77 -5.31 11.02
N ALA A 28 11.56 -4.85 11.30
CA ALA A 28 11.20 -4.30 12.60
C ALA A 28 10.74 -5.45 13.54
N PRO A 29 10.69 -5.22 14.87
CA PRO A 29 10.22 -6.21 15.82
C PRO A 29 8.83 -6.78 15.48
N GLU A 30 8.53 -7.97 16.01
CA GLU A 30 7.20 -8.59 15.97
C GLU A 30 6.67 -8.88 14.54
N GLY A 31 7.59 -9.11 13.58
CA GLY A 31 7.20 -9.42 12.20
C GLY A 31 6.72 -8.18 11.42
N SER A 32 7.09 -6.99 11.91
CA SER A 32 6.92 -5.74 11.20
C SER A 32 8.05 -5.53 10.17
N MET A 33 7.80 -4.73 9.15
CA MET A 33 8.80 -4.38 8.14
C MET A 33 8.68 -2.90 7.82
N LYS A 34 9.81 -2.22 7.69
CA LYS A 34 9.89 -0.82 7.30
C LYS A 34 10.70 -0.70 6.01
N GLY A 35 10.15 -0.02 5.03
CA GLY A 35 10.82 0.34 3.79
C GLY A 35 11.01 1.84 3.71
N ILE A 36 12.21 2.27 3.31
CA ILE A 36 12.48 3.64 2.90
C ILE A 36 12.74 3.62 1.40
N LEU A 37 11.97 4.43 0.70
CA LEU A 37 11.97 4.53 -0.75
C LEU A 37 12.23 5.99 -1.14
N GLN A 38 12.67 6.18 -2.36
CA GLN A 38 12.88 7.50 -2.94
C GLN A 38 12.31 7.48 -4.36
N PHE A 39 11.37 8.38 -4.65
CA PHE A 39 10.97 8.63 -6.03
C PHE A 39 12.17 9.14 -6.82
N THR A 40 12.35 8.65 -8.04
CA THR A 40 13.49 9.03 -8.90
C THR A 40 13.42 10.51 -9.27
N GLU A 41 12.20 11.02 -9.51
CA GLU A 41 11.93 12.43 -9.75
C GLU A 41 11.07 12.99 -8.60
N ALA A 42 11.57 13.99 -7.86
CA ALA A 42 10.85 14.55 -6.72
C ALA A 42 9.54 15.27 -7.13
N GLU A 43 9.47 15.77 -8.36
CA GLU A 43 8.27 16.41 -8.92
C GLU A 43 7.09 15.44 -9.06
N ASP A 44 7.37 14.12 -9.09
CA ASP A 44 6.34 13.07 -9.14
C ASP A 44 5.46 13.02 -7.90
N VAL A 45 5.90 13.61 -6.80
CA VAL A 45 5.08 13.73 -5.59
C VAL A 45 3.80 14.52 -5.88
N GLU A 46 3.87 15.58 -6.69
CA GLU A 46 2.75 16.50 -6.91
C GLU A 46 1.60 15.86 -7.66
N TRP A 47 1.91 15.04 -8.67
CA TRP A 47 0.89 14.41 -9.53
C TRP A 47 0.67 12.93 -9.21
N GLY A 48 1.68 12.24 -8.68
CA GLY A 48 1.69 10.79 -8.47
C GLY A 48 1.67 10.34 -7.00
N GLY A 49 2.03 11.20 -6.04
CA GLY A 49 2.16 10.78 -4.63
C GLY A 49 0.91 10.10 -4.06
N LEU A 50 -0.28 10.66 -4.33
CA LEU A 50 -1.55 10.06 -3.90
C LEU A 50 -1.84 8.72 -4.61
N ALA A 51 -1.53 8.64 -5.91
CA ALA A 51 -1.70 7.43 -6.71
C ALA A 51 -0.80 6.29 -6.20
N PHE A 52 0.45 6.61 -5.87
CA PHE A 52 1.39 5.66 -5.27
C PHE A 52 0.84 5.08 -3.96
N VAL A 53 0.37 5.94 -3.06
CA VAL A 53 -0.23 5.51 -1.78
C VAL A 53 -1.45 4.64 -2.01
N PHE A 54 -2.33 5.02 -2.94
CA PHE A 54 -3.51 4.22 -3.28
C PHE A 54 -3.14 2.82 -3.77
N ALA A 55 -2.15 2.69 -4.65
CA ALA A 55 -1.72 1.39 -5.15
C ALA A 55 -1.16 0.49 -4.03
N ILE A 56 -0.29 1.01 -3.15
CA ILE A 56 0.20 0.26 -2.00
C ILE A 56 -0.95 -0.16 -1.07
N ALA A 57 -1.91 0.73 -0.83
CA ALA A 57 -3.08 0.44 0.00
C ALA A 57 -3.94 -0.69 -0.60
N VAL A 58 -4.23 -0.64 -1.90
CA VAL A 58 -4.97 -1.68 -2.63
C VAL A 58 -4.25 -3.02 -2.54
N ILE A 59 -2.94 -3.07 -2.78
CA ILE A 59 -2.19 -4.33 -2.70
C ILE A 59 -2.19 -4.84 -1.25
N SER A 60 -1.91 -3.95 -0.29
CA SER A 60 -1.89 -4.28 1.13
C SER A 60 -3.23 -4.85 1.61
N PHE A 61 -4.35 -4.27 1.19
CA PHE A 61 -5.70 -4.72 1.54
C PHE A 61 -6.04 -6.10 0.93
N ASN A 62 -5.57 -6.37 -0.29
CA ASN A 62 -5.82 -7.64 -0.97
C ASN A 62 -4.99 -8.80 -0.42
N GLU A 63 -3.87 -8.52 0.22
CA GLU A 63 -3.01 -9.55 0.82
C GLU A 63 -3.50 -10.05 2.19
N VAL A 64 -4.36 -9.29 2.86
CA VAL A 64 -4.76 -9.59 4.23
C VAL A 64 -6.10 -10.32 4.28
N ARG A 65 -6.16 -11.32 5.17
CA ARG A 65 -7.40 -12.00 5.55
C ARG A 65 -7.97 -11.37 6.82
N PRO A 66 -9.28 -11.50 7.09
CA PRO A 66 -9.86 -11.08 8.36
C PRO A 66 -9.21 -11.85 9.52
N ALA A 67 -9.18 -11.25 10.71
CA ALA A 67 -8.49 -11.79 11.87
C ALA A 67 -9.28 -11.54 13.17
N GLY A 68 -9.48 -12.60 13.96
CA GLY A 68 -10.16 -12.51 15.25
C GLY A 68 -11.65 -12.16 15.10
N HIS A 69 -12.15 -11.20 15.88
CA HIS A 69 -13.58 -10.83 15.86
C HIS A 69 -13.99 -9.95 14.66
N SER A 70 -13.06 -9.65 13.74
CA SER A 70 -13.30 -8.78 12.60
C SER A 70 -14.09 -9.44 11.46
N ASP A 71 -14.30 -10.76 11.53
CA ASP A 71 -15.16 -11.53 10.61
C ASP A 71 -16.58 -10.95 10.49
N ILE A 72 -17.10 -10.32 11.54
CA ILE A 72 -18.44 -9.72 11.56
C ILE A 72 -18.54 -8.54 10.60
N ALA A 73 -17.45 -7.82 10.38
CA ALA A 73 -17.36 -6.69 9.45
C ALA A 73 -16.75 -7.10 8.09
N TYR A 74 -16.45 -8.39 7.89
CA TYR A 74 -15.84 -8.89 6.67
C TYR A 74 -16.87 -8.93 5.54
N ALA A 75 -16.64 -8.13 4.51
CA ALA A 75 -17.54 -8.01 3.36
C ALA A 75 -17.36 -9.13 2.31
N GLY A 76 -16.40 -10.04 2.49
CA GLY A 76 -16.10 -11.13 1.56
C GLY A 76 -14.78 -10.95 0.80
N ASP A 77 -14.41 -11.98 0.01
CA ASP A 77 -13.17 -11.98 -0.77
C ASP A 77 -13.22 -11.04 -1.98
N ASP A 78 -14.42 -10.79 -2.53
CA ASP A 78 -14.67 -9.89 -3.67
C ASP A 78 -14.70 -8.40 -3.29
N ASP A 79 -14.39 -8.08 -2.03
CA ASP A 79 -14.32 -6.69 -1.58
C ASP A 79 -13.06 -5.99 -2.12
N GLU A 80 -13.20 -4.72 -2.50
CA GLU A 80 -12.16 -3.93 -3.15
C GLU A 80 -11.88 -2.68 -2.32
N PHE A 81 -10.62 -2.34 -2.04
CA PHE A 81 -10.26 -1.06 -1.42
C PHE A 81 -10.63 0.12 -2.35
N THR A 82 -11.40 1.07 -1.83
CA THR A 82 -12.02 2.18 -2.61
C THR A 82 -11.28 3.49 -2.43
N VAL A 83 -11.54 4.47 -3.30
CA VAL A 83 -11.02 5.84 -3.11
C VAL A 83 -11.65 6.48 -1.86
N GLY A 84 -12.91 6.16 -1.56
CA GLY A 84 -13.54 6.51 -0.29
C GLY A 84 -12.73 6.06 0.93
N ASP A 85 -12.33 4.79 0.99
CA ASP A 85 -11.50 4.27 2.10
C ASP A 85 -10.18 5.04 2.22
N LEU A 86 -9.54 5.37 1.09
CA LEU A 86 -8.31 6.16 1.08
C LEU A 86 -8.53 7.52 1.74
N VAL A 87 -9.55 8.25 1.31
CA VAL A 87 -9.84 9.62 1.77
C VAL A 87 -10.18 9.65 3.26
N GLU A 88 -10.86 8.64 3.78
CA GLU A 88 -11.20 8.55 5.21
C GLU A 88 -9.94 8.47 6.11
N HIS A 89 -8.90 7.78 5.62
CA HIS A 89 -7.64 7.55 6.36
C HIS A 89 -6.54 8.56 6.01
N PHE A 90 -6.72 9.31 4.92
CA PHE A 90 -5.76 10.31 4.44
C PHE A 90 -5.63 11.49 5.40
N ARG A 91 -4.38 11.87 5.71
CA ARG A 91 -4.05 13.09 6.46
C ARG A 91 -2.91 13.81 5.77
N PHE A 92 -3.04 15.13 5.65
CA PHE A 92 -1.93 15.98 5.22
C PHE A 92 -1.51 16.88 6.39
N GLY A 93 -0.22 16.87 6.71
CA GLY A 93 0.31 17.65 7.82
C GLY A 93 1.82 17.51 7.93
N HIS A 94 2.48 18.48 8.56
CA HIS A 94 3.94 18.46 8.76
C HIS A 94 4.76 18.24 7.47
N GLY A 95 4.27 18.69 6.32
CA GLY A 95 4.96 18.58 5.03
C GLY A 95 4.94 17.17 4.43
N ARG A 96 4.03 16.30 4.86
CA ARG A 96 3.84 14.95 4.32
C ARG A 96 2.37 14.62 4.10
N LEU A 97 2.15 13.78 3.10
CA LEU A 97 0.95 12.98 2.97
C LEU A 97 1.13 11.74 3.84
N HIS A 98 0.17 11.47 4.71
CA HIS A 98 0.20 10.35 5.64
C HIS A 98 -1.08 9.54 5.51
N ILE A 99 -0.95 8.22 5.55
CA ILE A 99 -2.07 7.30 5.71
C ILE A 99 -1.69 6.22 6.71
N TYR A 100 -2.65 5.87 7.57
CA TYR A 100 -2.55 4.72 8.45
C TYR A 100 -3.80 3.86 8.29
N LEU A 101 -3.61 2.63 7.83
CA LEU A 101 -4.65 1.64 7.63
C LEU A 101 -4.54 0.59 8.73
N ASP A 102 -5.38 0.68 9.77
CA ASP A 102 -5.42 -0.31 10.84
C ASP A 102 -6.30 -1.50 10.44
N TYR A 103 -7.61 -1.31 10.54
CA TYR A 103 -8.63 -2.21 10.03
C TYR A 103 -9.45 -1.49 8.97
N VAL A 104 -9.59 -2.11 7.81
CA VAL A 104 -10.47 -1.62 6.75
C VAL A 104 -11.48 -2.72 6.47
N ARG A 105 -12.76 -2.44 6.75
CA ARG A 105 -13.89 -3.37 6.48
C ARG A 105 -13.62 -4.82 6.93
N GLY A 106 -13.18 -4.94 8.19
CA GLY A 106 -12.90 -6.22 8.83
C GLY A 106 -11.54 -6.86 8.49
N ARG A 107 -10.75 -6.28 7.58
CA ARG A 107 -9.41 -6.75 7.25
C ARG A 107 -8.33 -6.02 8.04
N LEU A 108 -7.38 -6.77 8.62
CA LEU A 108 -6.24 -6.25 9.37
C LEU A 108 -5.13 -5.80 8.41
N VAL A 109 -5.19 -4.56 7.93
CA VAL A 109 -4.24 -4.05 6.91
C VAL A 109 -2.91 -3.65 7.54
N LYS A 110 -2.93 -3.00 8.71
CA LYS A 110 -1.76 -2.55 9.48
C LYS A 110 -0.63 -1.96 8.62
N THR A 111 -0.97 -1.03 7.74
CA THR A 111 -0.01 -0.36 6.83
C THR A 111 0.01 1.13 7.10
N ASP A 112 1.19 1.67 7.36
CA ASP A 112 1.49 3.10 7.53
C ASP A 112 2.33 3.56 6.33
N ILE A 113 1.95 4.68 5.70
CA ILE A 113 2.67 5.25 4.55
C ILE A 113 2.79 6.76 4.75
N ASP A 114 4.01 7.26 4.63
CA ASP A 114 4.34 8.67 4.56
C ASP A 114 4.98 8.99 3.23
N VAL A 115 4.46 9.98 2.51
CA VAL A 115 5.10 10.57 1.32
C VAL A 115 5.48 12.01 1.63
N TYR A 116 6.77 12.31 1.57
CA TYR A 116 7.33 13.63 1.80
C TYR A 116 7.46 14.40 0.50
N LYS A 117 7.46 15.74 0.60
CA LYS A 117 7.56 16.66 -0.55
C LYS A 117 8.84 16.51 -1.41
N ASP A 118 9.85 15.81 -0.90
CA ASP A 118 11.14 15.58 -1.58
C ASP A 118 11.19 14.21 -2.28
N GLY A 119 10.06 13.51 -2.37
CA GLY A 119 9.97 12.18 -3.00
C GLY A 119 10.34 11.03 -2.07
N LYS A 120 10.75 11.32 -0.83
CA LYS A 120 10.98 10.26 0.15
C LYS A 120 9.65 9.62 0.53
N VAL A 121 9.61 8.30 0.52
CA VAL A 121 8.48 7.52 1.01
C VAL A 121 8.93 6.59 2.13
N VAL A 122 8.18 6.56 3.22
CA VAL A 122 8.37 5.60 4.30
C VAL A 122 7.13 4.73 4.37
N ILE A 123 7.30 3.42 4.29
CA ILE A 123 6.22 2.45 4.43
C ILE A 123 6.53 1.54 5.60
N GLN A 124 5.55 1.29 6.45
CA GLN A 124 5.67 0.31 7.53
C GLN A 124 4.46 -0.61 7.55
N THR A 125 4.73 -1.91 7.55
CA THR A 125 3.71 -2.94 7.83
C THR A 125 3.93 -3.47 9.23
N VAL A 126 2.87 -3.56 10.05
CA VAL A 126 2.97 -3.98 11.45
C VAL A 126 2.37 -5.37 11.65
N ASN A 127 3.12 -6.28 12.27
CA ASN A 127 2.66 -7.62 12.65
C ASN A 127 2.05 -8.45 11.50
N ARG A 128 2.59 -8.29 10.29
CA ARG A 128 2.08 -8.94 9.06
C ARG A 128 2.99 -9.98 8.43
N GLY A 129 4.18 -10.23 9.01
CA GLY A 129 5.11 -11.26 8.53
C GLY A 129 5.65 -10.94 7.14
N GLN A 130 6.72 -10.13 7.06
CA GLN A 130 7.46 -9.80 5.82
C GLN A 130 6.61 -9.32 4.63
N SER A 131 5.49 -8.64 4.87
CA SER A 131 4.51 -8.35 3.82
C SER A 131 4.82 -7.13 2.93
N LEU A 132 5.93 -6.42 3.13
CA LEU A 132 6.22 -5.22 2.33
C LEU A 132 6.92 -5.54 1.00
N GLY A 133 7.59 -6.69 0.88
CA GLY A 133 8.31 -7.06 -0.34
C GLY A 133 7.40 -7.20 -1.56
N ARG A 134 6.25 -7.89 -1.41
CA ARG A 134 5.34 -8.15 -2.53
C ARG A 134 4.65 -6.89 -3.09
N PRO A 135 4.13 -5.96 -2.28
CA PRO A 135 3.67 -4.66 -2.78
C PRO A 135 4.73 -3.90 -3.58
N LEU A 136 5.97 -3.85 -3.07
CA LEU A 136 7.05 -3.14 -3.75
C LEU A 136 7.48 -3.82 -5.05
N ASP A 137 7.54 -5.15 -5.06
CA ASP A 137 7.88 -5.92 -6.27
C ASP A 137 6.81 -5.76 -7.36
N LEU A 138 5.52 -5.80 -7.00
CA LEU A 138 4.41 -5.55 -7.92
C LEU A 138 4.45 -4.12 -8.48
N MET A 139 4.74 -3.13 -7.64
CA MET A 139 4.90 -1.74 -8.07
C MET A 139 6.09 -1.56 -9.03
N LYS A 140 7.13 -2.41 -8.93
CA LYS A 140 8.23 -2.48 -9.91
C LYS A 140 7.92 -3.35 -11.13
N GLY A 141 6.67 -3.77 -11.31
CA GLY A 141 6.25 -4.62 -12.43
C GLY A 141 6.80 -6.05 -12.38
N LYS A 142 7.36 -6.50 -11.25
CA LYS A 142 7.78 -7.89 -11.10
C LYS A 142 6.55 -8.77 -10.90
N ARG A 143 6.55 -9.93 -11.57
CA ARG A 143 5.53 -10.94 -11.32
C ARG A 143 5.84 -11.65 -10.00
N PRO A 144 4.81 -11.99 -9.20
CA PRO A 144 4.98 -12.93 -8.13
C PRO A 144 5.56 -14.23 -8.71
N VAL A 145 6.66 -14.72 -8.14
CA VAL A 145 7.14 -16.06 -8.44
C VAL A 145 6.21 -17.01 -7.69
N ASP A 146 5.43 -17.80 -8.43
CA ASP A 146 4.57 -18.81 -7.80
C ASP A 146 5.47 -19.80 -7.06
N SER A 147 5.25 -19.92 -5.74
CA SER A 147 6.05 -20.80 -4.87
C SER A 147 5.86 -22.29 -5.19
N ALA A 148 5.00 -22.62 -6.17
CA ALA A 148 4.71 -23.96 -6.64
C ALA A 148 5.77 -24.53 -7.61
N GLU A 149 6.74 -23.74 -8.08
CA GLU A 149 7.77 -24.23 -9.02
C GLU A 149 9.02 -24.83 -8.35
N PHE A 150 9.08 -24.89 -7.02
CA PHE A 150 10.24 -25.44 -6.27
C PHE A 150 9.98 -26.80 -5.59
N GLU A 151 8.86 -27.46 -5.88
CA GLU A 151 8.64 -28.88 -5.53
C GLU A 151 8.61 -29.73 -6.80
N ASN A 152 9.80 -30.07 -7.32
CA ASN A 152 10.01 -31.23 -8.20
C ASN A 152 11.39 -31.83 -7.95
#